data_AF-A0AB38Q0G2-F1
#
_entry.id   AF-A0AB38Q0G2-F1
#
_cell.length_a   1.000
_cell.length_b   1.000
_cell.length_c   1.000
_cell.angle_alpha   90.00
_cell.angle_beta   90.00
_cell.angle_gamma   90.00
#
_symmetry.space_group_name_H-M   'P 1'
#
loop_
_entity.id
_entity.type
_entity.pdbx_description
1 polymer ?
#
loop_
_entity_poly.entity_id
_entity_poly.type
_entity_poly.pdbx_seq_one_letter_code
_entity_poly.pdbx_strand_id
1 'polypeptide(L)'
;MPLSIEEINDIVEKNYNNKYDKITAFIKDSEISNVFIKDKSVKVSPKVIRYIIGEYLNLKEILRLDNVDNIGYSLDNNSFREALEKIYIASKKDNKTKNILYPYCIFASNEQINNLYKEAKEIASSRSKYASFMFEAIALNGTKTALNLVYEASKKLKQKTVRFTCKAILNLIAKEIGIQVEVFADKIIPDFDFDKDGIRIVEAENKKFKITLKNDFSISIFDEEKNKEFKNFPKDFPENYKKELSKLKSEINRVLKIQTERLQYVFLDGRKWSFEDWKEIFFNNPLMKDFAIKLIWGVYNKKNKLLKTFRYMEDGSFNNEDDEEIKLEDKKLKDKILIGLISPIEINKKIIEKWQIQLNDYEIVQPFNQLSTKTKKELIKKIPSVVTVRTIRGLASKLCLETEYGDGGFIYGYYLFDTYNEAYLEIITSGIFYGAYNDEEINIKINFRNADERFEYGAYLILSNYLK
;
A
#
# COMPACT_ATOMS: atom_id res chain seq x y z
N MET A 1 -29.23 -3.28 -0.80
CA MET A 1 -29.62 -3.63 -2.18
C MET A 1 -29.57 -2.35 -3.00
N PRO A 2 -29.24 -2.40 -4.30
CA PRO A 2 -29.31 -1.21 -5.15
C PRO A 2 -30.75 -0.70 -5.21
N LEU A 3 -30.91 0.62 -5.19
CA LEU A 3 -32.18 1.33 -5.33
C LEU A 3 -32.73 1.16 -6.76
N SER A 4 -34.05 1.03 -6.85
CA SER A 4 -34.80 1.10 -8.11
C SER A 4 -34.77 2.52 -8.70
N ILE A 5 -35.16 2.64 -9.97
CA ILE A 5 -35.23 3.94 -10.63
C ILE A 5 -36.30 4.84 -9.99
N GLU A 6 -37.43 4.26 -9.55
CA GLU A 6 -38.48 4.97 -8.82
C GLU A 6 -37.96 5.54 -7.50
N GLU A 7 -37.28 4.72 -6.69
CA GLU A 7 -36.69 5.16 -5.42
C GLU A 7 -35.64 6.25 -5.62
N ILE A 8 -34.78 6.12 -6.64
CA ILE A 8 -33.79 7.16 -6.98
C ILE A 8 -34.49 8.48 -7.32
N ASN A 9 -35.50 8.43 -8.18
CA ASN A 9 -36.24 9.62 -8.59
C ASN A 9 -36.97 10.28 -7.41
N ASP A 10 -37.62 9.49 -6.56
CA ASP A 10 -38.33 10.00 -5.37
C ASP A 10 -37.39 10.69 -4.38
N ILE A 11 -36.21 10.10 -4.12
CA ILE A 11 -35.19 10.71 -3.26
C ILE A 11 -34.70 12.02 -3.88
N VAL A 12 -34.41 12.02 -5.18
CA VAL A 12 -33.90 13.21 -5.87
C VAL A 12 -34.96 14.32 -5.87
N GLU A 13 -36.21 14.04 -6.25
CA GLU A 13 -37.28 15.05 -6.28
C GLU A 13 -37.55 15.66 -4.90
N LYS A 14 -37.55 14.84 -3.84
CA LYS A 14 -37.79 15.31 -2.48
C LYS A 14 -36.68 16.22 -1.94
N ASN A 15 -35.44 16.02 -2.38
CA ASN A 15 -34.26 16.68 -1.81
C ASN A 15 -33.56 17.64 -2.78
N TYR A 16 -34.03 17.79 -4.03
CA TYR A 16 -33.37 18.64 -5.01
C TYR A 16 -33.44 20.12 -4.62
N ASN A 17 -32.27 20.78 -4.61
CA ASN A 17 -32.19 22.22 -4.46
C ASN A 17 -32.02 22.89 -5.83
N ASN A 18 -32.88 23.84 -6.17
CA ASN A 18 -32.79 24.58 -7.45
C ASN A 18 -31.44 25.30 -7.66
N LYS A 19 -30.66 25.53 -6.59
CA LYS A 19 -29.29 26.05 -6.70
C LYS A 19 -28.34 25.07 -7.41
N TYR A 20 -28.65 23.78 -7.43
CA TYR A 20 -27.83 22.74 -8.05
C TYR A 20 -27.66 22.96 -9.55
N ASP A 21 -28.70 23.40 -10.25
CA ASP A 21 -28.61 23.74 -11.68
C ASP A 21 -27.58 24.86 -11.91
N LYS A 22 -27.57 25.87 -11.03
CA LYS A 22 -26.64 27.00 -11.13
C LYS A 22 -25.19 26.59 -10.83
N ILE A 23 -24.94 25.86 -9.74
CA ILE A 23 -23.57 25.50 -9.35
C ILE A 23 -22.98 24.39 -10.22
N THR A 24 -23.83 23.62 -10.90
CA THR A 24 -23.41 22.57 -11.85
C THR A 24 -23.53 23.00 -13.33
N ALA A 25 -23.82 24.27 -13.62
CA ALA A 25 -24.06 24.76 -14.98
C ALA A 25 -22.87 24.57 -15.94
N PHE A 26 -21.66 24.37 -15.41
CA PHE A 26 -20.46 24.07 -16.21
C PHE A 26 -20.46 22.63 -16.77
N ILE A 27 -21.31 21.74 -16.24
CA ILE A 27 -21.48 20.36 -16.69
C ILE A 27 -22.49 20.34 -17.83
N LYS A 28 -22.10 19.80 -19.00
CA LYS A 28 -23.01 19.67 -20.14
C LYS A 28 -23.91 18.44 -19.97
N ASP A 29 -25.19 18.56 -20.28
CA ASP A 29 -26.12 17.42 -20.18
C ASP A 29 -25.67 16.23 -21.04
N SER A 30 -25.03 16.48 -22.20
CA SER A 30 -24.45 15.44 -23.05
C SER A 30 -23.35 14.60 -22.37
N GLU A 31 -22.71 15.11 -21.32
CA GLU A 31 -21.66 14.40 -20.58
C GLU A 31 -22.21 13.47 -19.50
N ILE A 32 -23.46 13.70 -19.07
CA ILE A 32 -24.11 13.03 -17.92
C ILE A 32 -25.43 12.33 -18.28
N SER A 33 -25.87 12.40 -19.54
CA SER A 33 -27.13 11.80 -20.02
C SER A 33 -27.05 10.31 -20.34
N ASN A 34 -25.84 9.73 -20.33
CA ASN A 34 -25.62 8.32 -20.65
C ASN A 34 -25.22 7.49 -19.43
N VAL A 35 -25.86 7.75 -18.28
CA VAL A 35 -25.68 6.98 -17.05
C VAL A 35 -26.88 6.06 -16.85
N PHE A 36 -26.63 4.80 -16.50
CA PHE A 36 -27.66 3.79 -16.31
C PHE A 36 -27.76 3.37 -14.84
N ILE A 37 -28.89 2.76 -14.47
CA ILE A 37 -28.98 1.98 -13.23
C ILE A 37 -28.13 0.70 -13.33
N LYS A 38 -27.86 0.04 -12.19
CA LYS A 38 -26.91 -1.07 -12.02
C LYS A 38 -27.00 -2.17 -13.08
N ASP A 39 -28.22 -2.56 -13.45
CA ASP A 39 -28.51 -3.65 -14.39
C ASP A 39 -28.50 -3.21 -15.87
N LYS A 40 -28.21 -1.92 -16.12
CA LYS A 40 -28.17 -1.28 -17.43
C LYS A 40 -29.52 -1.24 -18.16
N SER A 41 -30.64 -1.51 -17.49
CA SER A 41 -31.96 -1.55 -18.11
C SER A 41 -32.53 -0.15 -18.44
N VAL A 42 -32.24 0.85 -17.59
CA VAL A 42 -32.80 2.20 -17.70
C VAL A 42 -31.74 3.28 -17.50
N LYS A 43 -31.83 4.37 -18.28
CA LYS A 43 -31.01 5.58 -18.08
C LYS A 43 -31.58 6.46 -16.98
N VAL A 44 -30.72 7.01 -16.13
CA VAL A 44 -31.13 8.02 -15.15
C VAL A 44 -31.21 9.41 -15.78
N SER A 45 -32.06 10.27 -15.22
CA SER A 45 -32.12 11.68 -15.61
C SER A 45 -30.81 12.41 -15.27
N PRO A 46 -30.32 13.35 -16.11
CA PRO A 46 -29.21 14.25 -15.76
C PRO A 46 -29.38 14.94 -14.41
N LYS A 47 -30.63 15.19 -13.98
CA LYS A 47 -30.96 15.76 -12.67
C LYS A 47 -30.41 14.93 -11.50
N VAL A 48 -30.38 13.60 -11.63
CA VAL A 48 -29.79 12.69 -10.63
C VAL A 48 -28.30 12.96 -10.46
N ILE A 49 -27.58 13.13 -11.58
CA ILE A 49 -26.13 13.40 -11.54
C ILE A 49 -25.87 14.81 -10.98
N ARG A 50 -26.68 15.81 -11.36
CA ARG A 50 -26.59 17.17 -10.81
C ARG A 50 -26.88 17.20 -9.31
N TYR A 51 -27.81 16.38 -8.82
CA TYR A 51 -28.08 16.21 -7.39
C TYR A 51 -26.84 15.70 -6.65
N ILE A 52 -26.26 14.58 -7.12
CA ILE A 52 -25.05 13.99 -6.51
C ILE A 52 -23.91 15.02 -6.44
N ILE A 53 -23.61 15.69 -7.56
CA ILE A 53 -22.52 16.67 -7.61
C ILE A 53 -22.84 17.92 -6.77
N GLY A 54 -24.09 18.38 -6.79
CA GLY A 54 -24.53 19.58 -6.06
C GLY A 54 -24.43 19.42 -4.55
N GLU A 55 -24.82 18.26 -4.01
CA GLU A 55 -24.68 17.91 -2.60
C GLU A 55 -23.20 17.97 -2.17
N TYR A 56 -22.31 17.31 -2.92
CA TYR A 56 -20.88 17.28 -2.60
C TYR A 56 -20.19 18.66 -2.76
N LEU A 57 -20.56 19.44 -3.78
CA LEU A 57 -20.00 20.78 -4.00
C LEU A 57 -20.28 21.73 -2.83
N ASN A 58 -21.39 21.56 -2.12
CA ASN A 58 -21.78 22.40 -0.99
C ASN A 58 -21.16 21.99 0.36
N LEU A 59 -20.44 20.86 0.41
CA LEU A 59 -19.82 20.41 1.64
C LEU A 59 -18.74 21.36 2.16
N LYS A 60 -18.82 21.66 3.46
CA LYS A 60 -17.80 22.43 4.17
C LYS A 60 -16.65 21.55 4.67
N GLU A 61 -16.95 20.28 4.94
CA GLU A 61 -16.03 19.30 5.52
C GLU A 61 -16.04 18.03 4.68
N ILE A 62 -14.98 17.23 4.84
CA ILE A 62 -14.79 15.98 4.10
C ILE A 62 -15.68 14.92 4.76
N LEU A 63 -16.77 14.55 4.09
CA LEU A 63 -17.73 13.57 4.60
C LEU A 63 -18.34 12.78 3.44
N ARG A 64 -18.62 11.49 3.68
CA ARG A 64 -19.47 10.67 2.82
C ARG A 64 -20.94 10.94 3.10
N LEU A 65 -21.74 11.03 2.05
CA LEU A 65 -23.16 11.35 2.16
C LEU A 65 -23.99 10.09 1.89
N ASP A 66 -24.44 9.40 2.93
CA ASP A 66 -25.09 8.07 2.83
C ASP A 66 -26.19 8.00 1.74
N ASN A 67 -27.12 8.96 1.72
CA ASN A 67 -28.21 8.98 0.72
C ASN A 67 -27.68 9.15 -0.71
N VAL A 68 -26.71 10.03 -0.89
CA VAL A 68 -26.09 10.31 -2.20
C VAL A 68 -25.26 9.12 -2.66
N ASP A 69 -24.56 8.49 -1.72
CA ASP A 69 -23.71 7.34 -1.96
C ASP A 69 -24.53 6.10 -2.32
N ASN A 70 -25.66 5.89 -1.65
CA ASN A 70 -26.61 4.84 -1.97
C ASN A 70 -27.17 4.99 -3.40
N ILE A 71 -27.49 6.22 -3.84
CA ILE A 71 -27.87 6.48 -5.23
C ILE A 71 -26.70 6.11 -6.15
N GLY A 72 -25.51 6.64 -5.92
CA GLY A 72 -24.34 6.39 -6.77
C GLY A 72 -23.99 4.90 -6.89
N TYR A 73 -24.07 4.13 -5.79
CA TYR A 73 -23.86 2.68 -5.80
C TYR A 73 -24.95 1.88 -6.51
N SER A 74 -26.11 2.50 -6.76
CA SER A 74 -27.22 1.93 -7.53
C SER A 74 -27.11 2.20 -9.03
N LEU A 75 -26.12 3.00 -9.46
CA LEU A 75 -25.81 3.26 -10.86
C LEU A 75 -24.85 2.21 -11.42
N ASP A 76 -24.89 2.00 -12.73
CA ASP A 76 -23.90 1.19 -13.44
C ASP A 76 -22.52 1.82 -13.30
N ASN A 77 -21.57 1.03 -12.78
CA ASN A 77 -20.24 1.51 -12.42
C ASN A 77 -19.51 2.14 -13.61
N ASN A 78 -19.62 1.56 -14.82
CA ASN A 78 -18.85 2.02 -15.97
C ASN A 78 -19.39 3.36 -16.49
N SER A 79 -20.68 3.42 -16.78
CA SER A 79 -21.32 4.65 -17.28
C SER A 79 -21.24 5.80 -16.27
N PHE A 80 -21.39 5.51 -14.98
CA PHE A 80 -21.28 6.53 -13.95
C PHE A 80 -19.84 7.05 -13.76
N ARG A 81 -18.84 6.15 -13.72
CA ARG A 81 -17.42 6.54 -13.67
C ARG A 81 -16.99 7.37 -14.87
N GLU A 82 -17.47 7.04 -16.07
CA GLU A 82 -17.21 7.83 -17.28
C GLU A 82 -17.81 9.24 -17.20
N ALA A 83 -19.01 9.38 -16.66
CA ALA A 83 -19.62 10.69 -16.42
C ALA A 83 -18.81 11.50 -15.40
N LEU A 84 -18.42 10.88 -14.27
CA LEU A 84 -17.60 11.53 -13.24
C LEU A 84 -16.21 11.92 -13.77
N GLU A 85 -15.59 11.12 -14.64
CA GLU A 85 -14.33 11.46 -15.31
C GLU A 85 -14.47 12.72 -16.15
N LYS A 86 -15.53 12.82 -16.96
CA LYS A 86 -15.79 14.02 -17.78
C LYS A 86 -16.01 15.25 -16.90
N ILE A 87 -16.81 15.13 -15.84
CA ILE A 87 -17.05 16.22 -14.87
C ILE A 87 -15.75 16.65 -14.21
N TYR A 88 -14.93 15.68 -13.77
CA TYR A 88 -13.63 15.95 -13.15
C TYR A 88 -12.72 16.72 -14.11
N ILE A 89 -12.57 16.25 -15.35
CA ILE A 89 -11.76 16.91 -16.39
C ILE A 89 -12.27 18.33 -16.67
N ALA A 90 -13.59 18.52 -16.81
CA ALA A 90 -14.20 19.83 -17.06
C ALA A 90 -13.99 20.80 -15.89
N SER A 91 -13.95 20.28 -14.65
CA SER A 91 -13.74 21.08 -13.45
C SER A 91 -12.27 21.37 -13.12
N LYS A 92 -11.36 20.64 -13.76
CA LYS A 92 -9.93 20.62 -13.42
C LYS A 92 -9.35 22.04 -13.45
N LYS A 93 -8.62 22.38 -12.38
CA LYS A 93 -7.91 23.66 -12.10
C LYS A 93 -8.70 24.73 -11.34
N ASP A 94 -10.02 24.62 -11.16
CA ASP A 94 -10.77 25.58 -10.34
C ASP A 94 -10.83 25.12 -8.87
N ASN A 95 -10.30 25.94 -7.95
CA ASN A 95 -10.36 25.65 -6.51
C ASN A 95 -11.80 25.70 -5.97
N LYS A 96 -12.73 26.40 -6.64
CA LYS A 96 -14.14 26.50 -6.24
C LYS A 96 -14.90 25.19 -6.45
N THR A 97 -14.45 24.37 -7.39
CA THR A 97 -15.09 23.09 -7.75
C THR A 97 -14.34 21.88 -7.19
N LYS A 98 -13.29 22.09 -6.37
CA LYS A 98 -12.43 21.03 -5.83
C LYS A 98 -13.20 19.86 -5.24
N ASN A 99 -14.34 20.11 -4.59
CA ASN A 99 -15.17 19.08 -3.93
C ASN A 99 -15.75 18.03 -4.90
N ILE A 100 -15.69 18.23 -6.22
CA ILE A 100 -15.99 17.18 -7.22
C ILE A 100 -15.08 15.97 -7.05
N LEU A 101 -13.90 16.16 -6.47
CA LEU A 101 -12.99 15.07 -6.14
C LEU A 101 -13.62 14.06 -5.17
N TYR A 102 -14.58 14.45 -4.31
CA TYR A 102 -15.22 13.51 -3.39
C TYR A 102 -16.03 12.44 -4.14
N PRO A 103 -17.11 12.77 -4.90
CA PRO A 103 -17.85 11.76 -5.64
C PRO A 103 -16.95 11.07 -6.67
N TYR A 104 -16.03 11.80 -7.32
CA TYR A 104 -15.07 11.19 -8.24
C TYR A 104 -14.29 10.05 -7.57
N CYS A 105 -13.66 10.30 -6.41
CA CYS A 105 -12.87 9.29 -5.72
C CYS A 105 -13.73 8.19 -5.09
N ILE A 106 -14.89 8.51 -4.52
CA ILE A 106 -15.78 7.52 -3.87
C ILE A 106 -16.18 6.40 -4.85
N PHE A 107 -16.45 6.75 -6.11
CA PHE A 107 -16.91 5.79 -7.12
C PHE A 107 -15.82 5.34 -8.10
N ALA A 108 -14.63 5.95 -8.07
CA ALA A 108 -13.54 5.67 -9.00
C ALA A 108 -13.11 4.19 -9.00
N SER A 109 -12.66 3.74 -10.17
CA SER A 109 -11.92 2.48 -10.30
C SER A 109 -10.49 2.61 -9.74
N ASN A 110 -9.82 1.47 -9.53
CA ASN A 110 -8.39 1.46 -9.16
C ASN A 110 -7.52 2.24 -10.17
N GLU A 111 -7.82 2.14 -11.47
CA GLU A 111 -7.10 2.89 -12.50
C GLU A 111 -7.27 4.40 -12.36
N GLN A 112 -8.51 4.88 -12.12
CA GLN A 112 -8.80 6.29 -11.93
C GLN A 112 -8.10 6.83 -10.67
N ILE A 113 -8.14 6.08 -9.56
CA ILE A 113 -7.42 6.43 -8.33
C ILE A 113 -5.90 6.49 -8.56
N ASN A 114 -5.33 5.52 -9.28
CA ASN A 114 -3.90 5.52 -9.60
C ASN A 114 -3.50 6.71 -10.49
N ASN A 115 -4.34 7.11 -11.44
CA ASN A 115 -4.10 8.29 -12.27
C ASN A 115 -4.18 9.57 -11.43
N LEU A 116 -5.18 9.70 -10.56
CA LEU A 116 -5.34 10.84 -9.67
C LEU A 116 -4.17 10.94 -8.67
N TYR A 117 -3.68 9.81 -8.16
CA TYR A 117 -2.50 9.74 -7.31
C TYR A 117 -1.23 10.28 -8.01
N LYS A 118 -1.02 9.91 -9.28
CA LYS A 118 0.10 10.43 -10.09
C LYS A 118 -0.01 11.93 -10.26
N GLU A 119 -1.19 12.43 -10.60
CA GLU A 119 -1.44 13.86 -10.72
C GLU A 119 -1.19 14.60 -9.40
N ALA A 120 -1.69 14.08 -8.28
CA ALA A 120 -1.48 14.66 -6.96
C ALA A 120 0.02 14.78 -6.62
N LYS A 121 0.83 13.78 -7.00
CA LYS A 121 2.30 13.82 -6.84
C LYS A 121 2.96 14.86 -7.72
N GLU A 122 2.55 14.95 -8.98
CA GLU A 122 3.12 15.90 -9.95
C GLU A 122 2.92 17.35 -9.50
N ILE A 123 1.73 17.68 -8.98
CA ILE A 123 1.42 19.04 -8.54
C ILE A 123 1.83 19.32 -7.09
N ALA A 124 2.28 18.32 -6.32
CA ALA A 124 2.56 18.48 -4.89
C ALA A 124 3.59 19.59 -4.59
N SER A 125 4.56 19.78 -5.49
CA SER A 125 5.60 20.82 -5.35
C SER A 125 5.06 22.24 -5.55
N SER A 126 4.12 22.43 -6.47
CA SER A 126 3.58 23.75 -6.84
C SER A 126 2.25 24.09 -6.15
N ARG A 127 1.47 23.08 -5.76
CA ARG A 127 0.12 23.21 -5.19
C ARG A 127 -0.09 22.24 -4.02
N SER A 128 0.81 22.24 -3.04
CA SER A 128 0.79 21.31 -1.90
C SER A 128 -0.57 21.21 -1.18
N LYS A 129 -1.26 22.34 -0.94
CA LYS A 129 -2.60 22.33 -0.30
C LYS A 129 -3.66 21.59 -1.14
N TYR A 130 -3.63 21.76 -2.46
CA TYR A 130 -4.57 21.08 -3.34
C TYR A 130 -4.20 19.59 -3.51
N ALA A 131 -2.91 19.26 -3.54
CA ALA A 131 -2.45 17.88 -3.49
C ALA A 131 -2.88 17.17 -2.20
N SER A 132 -2.72 17.82 -1.03
CA SER A 132 -3.24 17.31 0.26
C SER A 132 -4.74 17.00 0.17
N PHE A 133 -5.51 17.92 -0.39
CA PHE A 133 -6.95 17.73 -0.61
C PHE A 133 -7.27 16.55 -1.55
N MET A 134 -6.48 16.34 -2.61
CA MET A 134 -6.63 15.16 -3.47
C MET A 134 -6.36 13.86 -2.70
N PHE A 135 -5.38 13.83 -1.79
CA PHE A 135 -5.13 12.66 -0.95
C PHE A 135 -6.24 12.39 0.06
N GLU A 136 -6.84 13.43 0.62
CA GLU A 136 -8.05 13.31 1.45
C GLU A 136 -9.20 12.69 0.65
N ALA A 137 -9.44 13.17 -0.57
CA ALA A 137 -10.46 12.60 -1.45
C ALA A 137 -10.14 11.15 -1.87
N ILE A 138 -8.89 10.83 -2.20
CA ILE A 138 -8.45 9.45 -2.52
C ILE A 138 -8.77 8.51 -1.35
N ALA A 139 -8.54 8.94 -0.11
CA ALA A 139 -8.83 8.12 1.06
C ALA A 139 -10.32 7.76 1.21
N LEU A 140 -11.24 8.61 0.72
CA LEU A 140 -12.69 8.34 0.75
C LEU A 140 -13.13 7.17 -0.13
N ASN A 141 -12.32 6.77 -1.12
CA ASN A 141 -12.58 5.58 -1.92
C ASN A 141 -12.65 4.32 -1.03
N GLY A 142 -11.88 4.28 0.06
CA GLY A 142 -11.94 3.23 1.08
C GLY A 142 -11.40 1.86 0.67
N THR A 143 -11.02 1.65 -0.61
CA THR A 143 -10.40 0.40 -1.05
C THR A 143 -8.97 0.26 -0.51
N LYS A 144 -8.51 -0.99 -0.38
CA LYS A 144 -7.12 -1.31 -0.04
C LYS A 144 -6.13 -0.57 -0.95
N THR A 145 -6.39 -0.55 -2.27
CA THR A 145 -5.57 0.16 -3.26
C THR A 145 -5.44 1.65 -2.95
N ALA A 146 -6.55 2.35 -2.74
CA ALA A 146 -6.54 3.78 -2.46
C ALA A 146 -5.83 4.11 -1.15
N LEU A 147 -6.13 3.38 -0.07
CA LEU A 147 -5.51 3.58 1.23
C LEU A 147 -4.01 3.24 1.21
N ASN A 148 -3.60 2.21 0.45
CA ASN A 148 -2.19 1.87 0.29
C ASN A 148 -1.40 2.96 -0.45
N LEU A 149 -2.02 3.66 -1.41
CA LEU A 149 -1.42 4.82 -2.08
C LEU A 149 -1.23 6.00 -1.12
N VAL A 150 -2.22 6.26 -0.24
CA VAL A 150 -2.09 7.26 0.83
C VAL A 150 -0.97 6.85 1.79
N TYR A 151 -0.87 5.57 2.16
CA TYR A 151 0.24 5.04 2.94
C TYR A 151 1.59 5.25 2.25
N GLU A 152 1.73 4.95 0.96
CA GLU A 152 2.97 5.24 0.21
C GLU A 152 3.31 6.73 0.28
N ALA A 153 2.35 7.61 0.01
CA ALA A 153 2.57 9.05 0.06
C ALA A 153 3.00 9.54 1.44
N SER A 154 2.47 8.94 2.51
CA SER A 154 2.84 9.25 3.90
C SER A 154 4.31 8.94 4.22
N LYS A 155 4.95 8.06 3.44
CA LYS A 155 6.35 7.63 3.66
C LYS A 155 7.32 8.19 2.60
N LYS A 156 6.90 8.27 1.34
CA LYS A 156 7.80 8.52 0.19
C LYS A 156 7.73 9.93 -0.38
N LEU A 157 6.67 10.69 -0.09
CA LEU A 157 6.50 12.00 -0.70
C LEU A 157 7.45 13.03 -0.09
N LYS A 158 8.19 13.77 -0.92
CA LYS A 158 9.20 14.74 -0.47
C LYS A 158 8.58 15.95 0.25
N GLN A 159 7.40 16.38 -0.20
CA GLN A 159 6.69 17.54 0.31
C GLN A 159 6.12 17.26 1.70
N LYS A 160 6.74 17.85 2.74
CA LYS A 160 6.36 17.64 4.15
C LYS A 160 4.87 17.86 4.41
N THR A 161 4.29 18.95 3.89
CA THR A 161 2.86 19.26 4.08
C THR A 161 1.96 18.11 3.61
N VAL A 162 2.20 17.61 2.40
CA VAL A 162 1.38 16.54 1.81
C VAL A 162 1.67 15.20 2.51
N ARG A 163 2.94 14.92 2.81
CA ARG A 163 3.36 13.73 3.58
C ARG A 163 2.66 13.67 4.95
N PHE A 164 2.67 14.78 5.70
CA PHE A 164 2.02 14.87 7.00
C PHE A 164 0.49 14.82 6.92
N THR A 165 -0.11 15.37 5.86
CA THR A 165 -1.54 15.20 5.60
C THR A 165 -1.87 13.71 5.45
N CYS A 166 -1.12 12.98 4.62
CA CYS A 166 -1.32 11.54 4.44
C CYS A 166 -1.12 10.74 5.74
N LYS A 167 -0.08 11.09 6.54
CA LYS A 167 0.11 10.49 7.88
C LYS A 167 -1.10 10.76 8.79
N ALA A 168 -1.61 11.99 8.81
CA ALA A 168 -2.76 12.36 9.63
C ALA A 168 -4.03 11.60 9.23
N ILE A 169 -4.31 11.45 7.93
CA ILE A 169 -5.44 10.65 7.43
C ILE A 169 -5.36 9.21 7.97
N LEU A 170 -4.21 8.55 7.83
CA LEU A 170 -4.03 7.17 8.29
C LEU A 170 -4.13 7.05 9.82
N ASN A 171 -3.57 8.01 10.56
CA ASN A 171 -3.68 8.07 12.01
C ASN A 171 -5.14 8.21 12.47
N LEU A 172 -5.93 9.05 11.79
CA LEU A 172 -7.35 9.24 12.09
C LEU A 172 -8.14 7.96 11.85
N ILE A 173 -7.94 7.30 10.70
CA ILE A 173 -8.61 6.04 10.38
C ILE A 173 -8.21 4.93 11.38
N ALA A 174 -6.91 4.79 11.65
CA ALA A 174 -6.41 3.78 12.58
C ALA A 174 -6.94 4.01 14.00
N LYS A 175 -7.02 5.28 14.44
CA LYS A 175 -7.61 5.67 15.73
C LYS A 175 -9.09 5.32 15.81
N GLU A 176 -9.87 5.59 14.76
CA GLU A 176 -11.31 5.29 14.71
C GLU A 176 -11.57 3.77 14.81
N ILE A 177 -10.71 2.95 14.20
CA ILE A 177 -10.80 1.49 14.24
C ILE A 177 -10.14 0.91 15.52
N GLY A 178 -9.42 1.72 16.30
CA GLY A 178 -8.76 1.30 17.54
C GLY A 178 -7.50 0.45 17.35
N ILE A 179 -6.78 0.62 16.24
CA ILE A 179 -5.55 -0.13 15.93
C ILE A 179 -4.37 0.81 15.65
N GLN A 180 -3.15 0.29 15.75
CA GLN A 180 -1.97 1.03 15.35
C GLN A 180 -1.89 1.17 13.82
N VAL A 181 -1.30 2.27 13.35
CA VAL A 181 -1.18 2.59 11.91
C VAL A 181 -0.43 1.51 11.14
N GLU A 182 0.61 0.91 11.73
CA GLU A 182 1.36 -0.16 11.05
C GLU A 182 0.58 -1.48 10.98
N VAL A 183 -0.33 -1.73 11.94
CA VAL A 183 -1.29 -2.86 11.85
C VAL A 183 -2.35 -2.58 10.79
N PHE A 184 -2.86 -1.34 10.72
CA PHE A 184 -3.78 -0.93 9.65
C PHE A 184 -3.13 -1.05 8.27
N ALA A 185 -1.86 -0.64 8.15
CA ALA A 185 -1.09 -0.71 6.92
C ALA A 185 -0.89 -2.15 6.42
N ASP A 186 -0.89 -3.16 7.31
CA ASP A 186 -0.88 -4.58 6.92
C ASP A 186 -2.23 -5.02 6.32
N LYS A 187 -3.35 -4.49 6.82
CA LYS A 187 -4.71 -4.86 6.37
C LYS A 187 -5.12 -4.23 5.03
N ILE A 188 -4.49 -3.12 4.67
CA ILE A 188 -4.75 -2.40 3.42
C ILE A 188 -3.81 -2.79 2.28
N ILE A 189 -2.99 -3.85 2.43
CA ILE A 189 -2.15 -4.34 1.34
C ILE A 189 -3.07 -4.84 0.22
N PRO A 190 -2.99 -4.27 -1.00
CA PRO A 190 -3.85 -4.68 -2.10
C PRO A 190 -3.60 -6.14 -2.48
N ASP A 191 -4.67 -6.85 -2.79
CA ASP A 191 -4.68 -8.18 -3.40
C ASP A 191 -5.05 -8.11 -4.90
N PHE A 192 -5.41 -6.92 -5.40
CA PHE A 192 -5.81 -6.66 -6.79
C PHE A 192 -6.94 -7.57 -7.29
N ASP A 193 -7.89 -7.88 -6.40
CA ASP A 193 -9.02 -8.79 -6.63
C ASP A 193 -8.60 -10.25 -6.91
N PHE A 194 -7.36 -10.63 -6.62
CA PHE A 194 -6.96 -12.03 -6.60
C PHE A 194 -7.31 -12.66 -5.25
N ASP A 195 -7.79 -13.89 -5.29
CA ASP A 195 -7.94 -14.71 -4.09
C ASP A 195 -6.59 -15.25 -3.58
N LYS A 196 -6.66 -16.02 -2.49
CA LYS A 196 -5.49 -16.64 -1.84
C LYS A 196 -4.69 -17.58 -2.76
N ASP A 197 -5.33 -18.11 -3.81
CA ASP A 197 -4.73 -19.04 -4.76
C ASP A 197 -4.24 -18.29 -6.03
N GLY A 198 -4.26 -16.95 -6.00
CA GLY A 198 -3.81 -16.11 -7.10
C GLY A 198 -4.79 -16.11 -8.27
N ILE A 199 -6.07 -16.36 -8.03
CA ILE A 199 -7.10 -16.42 -9.07
C ILE A 199 -7.99 -15.18 -9.00
N ARG A 200 -8.22 -14.56 -10.16
CA ARG A 200 -9.20 -13.49 -10.35
C ARG A 200 -10.14 -13.86 -11.49
N ILE A 201 -11.44 -13.69 -11.27
CA ILE A 201 -12.46 -13.92 -12.31
C ILE A 201 -12.85 -12.59 -12.95
N VAL A 202 -12.85 -12.55 -14.27
CA VAL A 202 -13.34 -11.44 -15.08
C VAL A 202 -14.58 -11.90 -15.84
N GLU A 203 -15.73 -11.34 -15.49
CA GLU A 203 -17.00 -11.57 -16.18
C GLU A 203 -17.34 -10.38 -17.07
N ALA A 204 -17.71 -10.67 -18.33
CA ALA A 204 -18.12 -9.66 -19.28
C ALA A 204 -19.21 -10.21 -20.21
N GLU A 205 -20.40 -9.64 -20.08
CA GLU A 205 -21.61 -10.07 -20.80
C GLU A 205 -21.83 -11.58 -20.64
N ASN A 206 -21.48 -12.37 -21.64
CA ASN A 206 -21.64 -13.83 -21.63
C ASN A 206 -20.33 -14.59 -21.39
N LYS A 207 -19.20 -13.90 -21.25
CA LYS A 207 -17.87 -14.52 -21.16
C LYS A 207 -17.32 -14.49 -19.76
N LYS A 208 -16.59 -15.54 -19.42
CA LYS A 208 -15.87 -15.66 -18.16
C LYS A 208 -14.42 -16.03 -18.42
N PHE A 209 -13.52 -15.20 -17.91
CA PHE A 209 -12.09 -15.41 -17.97
C PHE A 209 -11.52 -15.62 -16.57
N LYS A 210 -10.76 -16.70 -16.39
CA LYS A 210 -9.99 -16.96 -15.18
C LYS A 210 -8.57 -16.42 -15.38
N ILE A 211 -8.22 -15.39 -14.63
CA ILE A 211 -6.88 -14.81 -14.59
C ILE A 211 -6.10 -15.49 -13.47
N THR A 212 -4.93 -16.03 -13.78
CA THR A 212 -4.06 -16.68 -12.80
C THR A 212 -2.78 -15.88 -12.64
N LEU A 213 -2.44 -15.49 -11.41
CA LEU A 213 -1.19 -14.85 -11.05
C LEU A 213 -0.11 -15.92 -10.85
N LYS A 214 0.98 -15.83 -11.61
CA LYS A 214 2.12 -16.75 -11.54
C LYS A 214 3.13 -16.32 -10.47
N ASN A 215 4.07 -17.20 -10.13
CA ASN A 215 5.12 -16.94 -9.13
C ASN A 215 6.03 -15.74 -9.51
N ASP A 216 6.16 -15.41 -10.80
CA ASP A 216 6.89 -14.22 -11.27
C ASP A 216 6.01 -12.95 -11.36
N PHE A 217 4.80 -13.02 -10.81
CA PHE A 217 3.73 -12.02 -10.87
C PHE A 217 3.30 -11.63 -12.30
N SER A 218 3.60 -12.47 -13.30
CA SER A 218 2.90 -12.40 -14.58
C SER A 218 1.51 -13.04 -14.48
N ILE A 219 0.65 -12.75 -15.44
CA ILE A 219 -0.70 -13.32 -15.50
C ILE A 219 -0.83 -14.30 -16.67
N SER A 220 -1.62 -15.36 -16.51
CA SER A 220 -2.22 -16.10 -17.62
C SER A 220 -3.73 -15.96 -17.62
N ILE A 221 -4.32 -16.12 -18.80
CA ILE A 221 -5.75 -15.90 -19.05
C ILE A 221 -6.33 -17.19 -19.58
N PHE A 222 -7.24 -17.79 -18.84
CA PHE A 222 -8.00 -18.95 -19.29
C PHE A 222 -9.40 -18.51 -19.68
N ASP A 223 -9.76 -18.77 -20.93
CA ASP A 223 -11.09 -18.52 -21.48
C ASP A 223 -11.95 -19.78 -21.25
N GLU A 224 -12.93 -19.68 -20.34
CA GLU A 224 -13.76 -20.83 -19.95
C GLU A 224 -14.62 -21.34 -21.11
N GLU A 225 -15.11 -20.45 -21.98
CA GLU A 225 -15.94 -20.84 -23.12
C GLU A 225 -15.13 -21.61 -24.17
N LYS A 226 -13.90 -21.16 -24.44
CA LYS A 226 -13.01 -21.80 -25.42
C LYS A 226 -12.20 -22.95 -24.84
N ASN A 227 -12.28 -23.17 -23.53
CA ASN A 227 -11.44 -24.13 -22.79
C ASN A 227 -9.95 -23.99 -23.15
N LYS A 228 -9.45 -22.74 -23.20
CA LYS A 228 -8.12 -22.42 -23.74
C LYS A 228 -7.39 -21.39 -22.90
N GLU A 229 -6.13 -21.68 -22.61
CA GLU A 229 -5.22 -20.74 -21.96
C GLU A 229 -4.48 -19.86 -22.99
N PHE A 230 -4.32 -18.58 -22.65
CA PHE A 230 -3.61 -17.58 -23.43
C PHE A 230 -2.54 -16.90 -22.59
N LYS A 231 -1.35 -16.70 -23.19
CA LYS A 231 -0.27 -15.87 -22.61
C LYS A 231 -0.46 -14.37 -22.85
N ASN A 232 -1.27 -14.02 -23.85
CA ASN A 232 -1.61 -12.64 -24.22
C ASN A 232 -3.13 -12.47 -24.17
N PHE A 233 -3.61 -11.24 -24.04
CA PHE A 233 -5.05 -10.95 -24.09
C PHE A 233 -5.70 -11.48 -25.38
N PRO A 234 -6.73 -12.34 -25.30
CA PRO A 234 -7.56 -12.70 -26.44
C PRO A 234 -8.13 -11.47 -27.16
N LYS A 235 -8.42 -11.58 -28.45
CA LYS A 235 -8.97 -10.45 -29.25
C LYS A 235 -10.31 -9.94 -28.69
N ASP A 236 -11.07 -10.83 -28.09
CA ASP A 236 -12.38 -10.61 -27.51
C ASP A 236 -12.34 -10.39 -25.99
N PHE A 237 -11.16 -10.17 -25.41
CA PHE A 237 -11.03 -9.82 -24.02
C PHE A 237 -11.53 -8.39 -23.76
N PRO A 238 -12.27 -8.14 -22.66
CA PRO A 238 -12.84 -6.82 -22.39
C PRO A 238 -11.77 -5.72 -22.27
N GLU A 239 -11.95 -4.63 -23.02
CA GLU A 239 -10.93 -3.60 -23.16
C GLU A 239 -10.67 -2.80 -21.86
N ASN A 240 -11.68 -2.65 -21.00
CA ASN A 240 -11.53 -2.02 -19.68
C ASN A 240 -10.60 -2.84 -18.77
N TYR A 241 -10.84 -4.14 -18.65
CA TYR A 241 -9.99 -5.04 -17.86
C TYR A 241 -8.61 -5.21 -18.48
N LYS A 242 -8.50 -5.21 -19.81
CA LYS A 242 -7.21 -5.26 -20.50
C LYS A 242 -6.31 -4.09 -20.13
N LYS A 243 -6.86 -2.87 -20.12
CA LYS A 243 -6.11 -1.66 -19.74
C LYS A 243 -5.61 -1.76 -18.31
N GLU A 244 -6.46 -2.18 -17.37
CA GLU A 244 -6.10 -2.40 -15.97
C GLU A 244 -5.01 -3.47 -15.82
N LEU A 245 -5.26 -4.68 -16.35
CA LEU A 245 -4.36 -5.83 -16.22
C LEU A 245 -3.01 -5.61 -16.91
N SER A 246 -2.96 -4.77 -17.95
CA SER A 246 -1.69 -4.41 -18.61
C SER A 246 -0.73 -3.62 -17.70
N LYS A 247 -1.27 -2.89 -16.70
CA LYS A 247 -0.49 -2.10 -15.73
C LYS A 247 -0.21 -2.87 -14.43
N LEU A 248 -0.99 -3.92 -14.16
CA LEU A 248 -0.97 -4.69 -12.92
C LEU A 248 0.44 -5.11 -12.46
N LYS A 249 1.27 -5.67 -13.34
CA LYS A 249 2.62 -6.13 -12.95
C LYS A 249 3.48 -4.99 -12.38
N SER A 250 3.37 -3.78 -12.95
CA SER A 250 4.09 -2.61 -12.44
C SER A 250 3.57 -2.15 -11.08
N GLU A 251 2.26 -2.28 -10.84
CA GLU A 251 1.62 -1.93 -9.58
C GLU A 251 1.94 -2.94 -8.48
N ILE A 252 1.91 -4.23 -8.79
CA ILE A 252 2.38 -5.30 -7.90
C ILE A 252 3.84 -5.05 -7.50
N ASN A 253 4.73 -4.80 -8.46
CA ASN A 253 6.14 -4.53 -8.16
C ASN A 253 6.33 -3.30 -7.24
N ARG A 254 5.50 -2.27 -7.40
CA ARG A 254 5.49 -1.10 -6.51
C ARG A 254 5.09 -1.52 -5.09
N VAL A 255 4.03 -2.32 -4.94
CA VAL A 255 3.57 -2.83 -3.64
C VAL A 255 4.63 -3.72 -3.00
N LEU A 256 5.17 -4.71 -3.72
CA LEU A 256 6.22 -5.61 -3.22
C LEU A 256 7.45 -4.84 -2.74
N LYS A 257 7.88 -3.81 -3.46
CA LYS A 257 9.00 -2.95 -3.03
C LYS A 257 8.70 -2.28 -1.68
N ILE A 258 7.50 -1.72 -1.52
CA ILE A 258 7.08 -1.09 -0.26
C ILE A 258 7.03 -2.13 0.86
N GLN A 259 6.48 -3.33 0.60
CA GLN A 259 6.39 -4.38 1.62
C GLN A 259 7.77 -4.94 2.02
N THR A 260 8.72 -5.05 1.09
CA THR A 260 10.12 -5.37 1.41
C THR A 260 10.72 -4.35 2.39
N GLU A 261 10.54 -3.06 2.13
CA GLU A 261 11.02 -1.99 3.02
C GLU A 261 10.30 -2.06 4.38
N ARG A 262 8.99 -2.31 4.41
CA ARG A 262 8.21 -2.50 5.65
C ARG A 262 8.70 -3.69 6.48
N LEU A 263 8.95 -4.83 5.84
CA LEU A 263 9.46 -6.02 6.52
C LEU A 263 10.90 -5.85 6.99
N GLN A 264 11.71 -5.00 6.36
CA GLN A 264 13.00 -4.59 6.90
C GLN A 264 12.84 -3.80 8.22
N TYR A 265 11.82 -2.95 8.35
CA TYR A 265 11.52 -2.32 9.66
C TYR A 265 11.02 -3.34 10.68
N VAL A 266 10.14 -4.26 10.28
CA VAL A 266 9.69 -5.31 11.22
C VAL A 266 10.83 -6.21 11.67
N PHE A 267 11.81 -6.45 10.79
CA PHE A 267 13.03 -7.15 11.16
C PHE A 267 13.82 -6.39 12.25
N LEU A 268 13.91 -5.05 12.15
CA LEU A 268 14.53 -4.16 13.14
C LEU A 268 13.78 -4.18 14.48
N ASP A 269 12.51 -3.82 14.46
CA ASP A 269 11.69 -3.58 15.65
C ASP A 269 11.21 -4.90 16.30
N GLY A 270 11.24 -6.02 15.57
CA GLY A 270 10.80 -7.30 16.07
C GLY A 270 9.30 -7.37 16.36
N ARG A 271 8.49 -6.51 15.74
CA ARG A 271 7.03 -6.57 15.77
C ARG A 271 6.57 -7.95 15.35
N LYS A 272 5.53 -8.41 16.04
CA LYS A 272 4.96 -9.75 15.87
C LYS A 272 3.47 -9.63 15.62
N TRP A 273 2.93 -10.68 15.03
CA TRP A 273 1.52 -10.84 14.76
C TRP A 273 0.96 -11.96 15.60
N SER A 274 -0.35 -11.93 15.86
CA SER A 274 -1.06 -13.16 16.20
C SER A 274 -0.91 -14.16 15.05
N PHE A 275 -1.13 -15.44 15.32
CA PHE A 275 -1.08 -16.43 14.26
C PHE A 275 -2.16 -16.20 13.19
N GLU A 276 -3.33 -15.74 13.61
CA GLU A 276 -4.47 -15.39 12.76
C GLU A 276 -4.15 -14.19 11.86
N ASP A 277 -3.62 -13.10 12.43
CA ASP A 277 -3.23 -11.92 11.65
C ASP A 277 -2.11 -12.29 10.66
N TRP A 278 -1.12 -13.08 11.10
CA TRP A 278 -0.05 -13.53 10.22
C TRP A 278 -0.60 -14.33 9.04
N LYS A 279 -1.58 -15.22 9.25
CA LYS A 279 -2.24 -15.95 8.16
C LYS A 279 -3.05 -15.04 7.26
N GLU A 280 -3.83 -14.13 7.82
CA GLU A 280 -4.61 -13.18 7.02
C GLU A 280 -3.69 -12.34 6.11
N ILE A 281 -2.57 -11.86 6.65
CA ILE A 281 -1.64 -11.00 5.93
C ILE A 281 -0.81 -11.80 4.93
N PHE A 282 -0.18 -12.91 5.36
CA PHE A 282 0.85 -13.60 4.57
C PHE A 282 0.34 -14.83 3.83
N PHE A 283 -0.74 -15.47 4.27
CA PHE A 283 -1.28 -16.66 3.59
C PHE A 283 -2.44 -16.31 2.65
N ASN A 284 -3.38 -15.46 3.09
CA ASN A 284 -4.57 -15.13 2.29
C ASN A 284 -4.31 -14.08 1.22
N ASN A 285 -3.26 -13.26 1.34
CA ASN A 285 -2.88 -12.31 0.30
C ASN A 285 -1.82 -12.94 -0.63
N PRO A 286 -2.11 -13.10 -1.94
CA PRO A 286 -1.21 -13.80 -2.87
C PRO A 286 0.13 -13.09 -3.08
N LEU A 287 0.19 -11.77 -2.87
CA LEU A 287 1.45 -11.02 -2.94
C LEU A 287 2.31 -11.26 -1.71
N MET A 288 1.67 -11.30 -0.54
CA MET A 288 2.37 -11.47 0.73
C MET A 288 2.82 -12.91 0.98
N LYS A 289 2.17 -13.89 0.33
CA LYS A 289 2.58 -15.29 0.33
C LYS A 289 4.01 -15.50 -0.15
N ASP A 290 4.46 -14.69 -1.11
CA ASP A 290 5.85 -14.69 -1.57
C ASP A 290 6.83 -14.38 -0.42
N PHE A 291 6.50 -13.43 0.45
CA PHE A 291 7.31 -13.13 1.64
C PHE A 291 7.23 -14.23 2.69
N ALA A 292 6.07 -14.87 2.85
CA ALA A 292 5.90 -16.00 3.75
C ALA A 292 6.88 -17.14 3.42
N ILE A 293 7.01 -17.44 2.13
CA ILE A 293 7.88 -18.50 1.59
C ILE A 293 9.36 -18.13 1.66
N LYS A 294 9.69 -16.87 1.33
CA LYS A 294 11.08 -16.41 1.19
C LYS A 294 11.78 -16.03 2.50
N LEU A 295 11.02 -15.87 3.58
CA LEU A 295 11.53 -15.45 4.89
C LEU A 295 11.41 -16.58 5.91
N ILE A 296 12.28 -16.53 6.91
CA ILE A 296 12.25 -17.45 8.05
C ILE A 296 11.52 -16.80 9.22
N TRP A 297 10.64 -17.56 9.84
CA TRP A 297 9.74 -17.08 10.88
C TRP A 297 10.03 -17.76 12.21
N GLY A 298 9.68 -17.07 13.29
CA GLY A 298 9.82 -17.54 14.65
C GLY A 298 8.46 -17.63 15.31
N VAL A 299 8.26 -18.69 16.10
CA VAL A 299 7.14 -18.82 17.02
C VAL A 299 7.59 -18.32 18.38
N TYR A 300 6.87 -17.35 18.93
CA TYR A 300 7.17 -16.71 20.20
C TYR A 300 6.04 -16.92 21.19
N ASN A 301 6.34 -16.99 22.48
CA ASN A 301 5.31 -16.89 23.50
C ASN A 301 4.97 -15.41 23.83
N LYS A 302 3.94 -15.19 24.65
CA LYS A 302 3.56 -13.84 25.13
C LYS A 302 4.65 -13.08 25.89
N LYS A 303 5.69 -13.76 26.37
CA LYS A 303 6.88 -13.14 27.01
C LYS A 303 7.99 -12.85 26.01
N ASN A 304 7.68 -12.86 24.71
CA ASN A 304 8.62 -12.59 23.62
C ASN A 304 9.78 -13.59 23.51
N LYS A 305 9.67 -14.77 24.14
CA LYS A 305 10.70 -15.83 24.05
C LYS A 305 10.49 -16.64 22.78
N LEU A 306 11.53 -16.76 21.96
CA LEU A 306 11.56 -17.65 20.81
C LEU A 306 11.41 -19.12 21.27
N LEU A 307 10.46 -19.83 20.68
CA LEU A 307 10.16 -21.23 20.96
C LEU A 307 10.68 -22.15 19.86
N LYS A 308 10.45 -21.77 18.60
CA LYS A 308 10.80 -22.53 17.40
C LYS A 308 11.01 -21.59 16.22
N THR A 309 11.79 -22.01 15.24
CA THR A 309 11.89 -21.38 13.92
C THR A 309 11.19 -22.23 12.86
N PHE A 310 10.71 -21.60 11.79
CA PHE A 310 10.07 -22.31 10.69
C PHE A 310 10.15 -21.54 9.37
N ARG A 311 9.99 -22.28 8.26
CA ARG A 311 9.70 -21.74 6.93
C ARG A 311 8.30 -22.18 6.51
N TYR A 312 7.57 -21.29 5.83
CA TYR A 312 6.29 -21.63 5.23
C TYR A 312 6.51 -22.13 3.79
N MET A 313 5.86 -23.22 3.41
CA MET A 313 6.06 -23.91 2.14
C MET A 313 4.95 -23.59 1.15
N GLU A 314 5.20 -23.78 -0.15
CA GLU A 314 4.20 -23.47 -1.21
C GLU A 314 2.90 -24.28 -1.07
N ASP A 315 3.02 -25.53 -0.59
CA ASP A 315 1.93 -26.47 -0.34
C ASP A 315 1.10 -26.18 0.93
N GLY A 316 1.52 -25.19 1.73
CA GLY A 316 0.84 -24.81 2.96
C GLY A 316 1.42 -25.42 4.24
N SER A 317 2.41 -26.29 4.13
CA SER A 317 3.11 -26.87 5.29
C SER A 317 4.07 -25.86 5.94
N PHE A 318 4.49 -26.17 7.16
CA PHE A 318 5.51 -25.42 7.89
C PHE A 318 6.65 -26.37 8.19
N ASN A 319 7.87 -26.06 7.76
CA ASN A 319 9.03 -26.91 8.01
C ASN A 319 9.97 -26.26 9.02
N ASN A 320 10.68 -27.07 9.81
CA ASN A 320 11.79 -26.64 10.65
C ASN A 320 13.11 -26.56 9.85
N GLU A 321 14.21 -26.24 10.52
CA GLU A 321 15.54 -26.09 9.90
C GLU A 321 16.13 -27.40 9.37
N ASP A 322 15.56 -28.54 9.77
CA ASP A 322 15.93 -29.90 9.34
C ASP A 322 15.02 -30.41 8.21
N ASP A 323 14.21 -29.52 7.63
CA ASP A 323 13.20 -29.81 6.59
C ASP A 323 12.12 -30.81 7.02
N GLU A 324 11.85 -30.88 8.33
CA GLU A 324 10.78 -31.70 8.90
C GLU A 324 9.51 -30.85 9.07
N GLU A 325 8.38 -31.38 8.62
CA GLU A 325 7.08 -30.74 8.80
C GLU A 325 6.72 -30.61 10.30
N ILE A 326 6.31 -29.41 10.69
CA ILE A 326 5.85 -29.08 12.04
C ILE A 326 4.43 -28.54 12.02
N LYS A 327 3.69 -28.79 13.11
CA LYS A 327 2.36 -28.23 13.32
C LYS A 327 2.43 -26.99 14.20
N LEU A 328 1.89 -25.88 13.71
CA LEU A 328 1.72 -24.65 14.48
C LEU A 328 0.33 -24.56 15.14
N GLU A 329 -0.65 -25.30 14.62
CA GLU A 329 -2.06 -25.29 15.06
C GLU A 329 -2.37 -26.21 16.25
N ASP A 330 -1.54 -26.21 17.29
CA ASP A 330 -1.97 -26.84 18.54
C ASP A 330 -3.04 -25.95 19.19
N LYS A 331 -4.24 -26.49 19.43
CA LYS A 331 -5.35 -25.79 20.11
C LYS A 331 -4.94 -25.20 21.46
N LYS A 332 -3.89 -25.72 22.12
CA LYS A 332 -3.35 -25.17 23.37
C LYS A 332 -2.46 -23.92 23.17
N LEU A 333 -1.92 -23.74 21.96
CA LEU A 333 -0.93 -22.72 21.61
C LEU A 333 -1.53 -21.55 20.82
N LYS A 334 -2.64 -21.75 20.09
CA LYS A 334 -3.22 -20.78 19.16
C LYS A 334 -3.34 -19.36 19.74
N ASP A 335 -3.92 -19.20 20.94
CA ASP A 335 -4.10 -17.88 21.59
C ASP A 335 -2.89 -17.41 22.43
N LYS A 336 -1.78 -18.15 22.37
CA LYS A 336 -0.60 -17.96 23.23
C LYS A 336 0.70 -17.74 22.45
N ILE A 337 0.67 -17.90 21.14
CA ILE A 337 1.83 -17.72 20.28
C ILE A 337 1.72 -16.44 19.44
N LEU A 338 2.88 -15.89 19.16
CA LEU A 338 3.08 -14.77 18.24
C LEU A 338 4.02 -15.24 17.14
N ILE A 339 3.81 -14.76 15.92
CA ILE A 339 4.69 -15.02 14.79
C ILE A 339 5.49 -13.76 14.50
N GLY A 340 6.80 -13.90 14.30
CA GLY A 340 7.67 -12.77 13.97
C GLY A 340 8.79 -13.18 13.04
N LEU A 341 9.44 -12.21 12.40
CA LEU A 341 10.66 -12.45 11.65
C LEU A 341 11.79 -12.80 12.62
N ILE A 342 12.53 -13.87 12.35
CA ILE A 342 13.70 -14.20 13.17
C ILE A 342 14.83 -13.20 12.93
N SER A 343 15.59 -12.89 13.97
CA SER A 343 16.85 -12.17 13.91
C SER A 343 18.02 -13.13 14.17
N PRO A 344 19.16 -12.97 13.46
CA PRO A 344 20.37 -13.78 13.69
C PRO A 344 20.90 -13.77 15.12
N ILE A 345 20.56 -12.77 15.94
CA ILE A 345 20.99 -12.73 17.35
C ILE A 345 20.19 -13.68 18.26
N GLU A 346 19.04 -14.17 17.79
CA GLU A 346 18.14 -15.02 18.58
C GLU A 346 18.45 -16.51 18.43
N ILE A 347 19.26 -16.87 17.44
CA ILE A 347 19.60 -18.26 17.11
C ILE A 347 21.12 -18.40 16.93
N ASN A 348 21.63 -19.61 17.11
CA ASN A 348 23.06 -19.86 16.92
C ASN A 348 23.42 -19.98 15.43
N LYS A 349 24.71 -19.82 15.13
CA LYS A 349 25.25 -19.87 13.75
C LYS A 349 24.90 -21.16 13.00
N LYS A 350 24.87 -22.31 13.67
CA LYS A 350 24.55 -23.60 13.05
C LYS A 350 23.10 -23.64 12.52
N ILE A 351 22.15 -23.04 13.26
CA ILE A 351 20.76 -22.93 12.80
C ILE A 351 20.65 -21.95 11.62
N ILE A 352 21.38 -20.84 11.65
CA ILE A 352 21.46 -19.91 10.51
C ILE A 352 21.96 -20.63 9.25
N GLU A 353 23.03 -21.41 9.37
CA GLU A 353 23.62 -22.17 8.26
C GLU A 353 22.64 -23.23 7.71
N LYS A 354 21.91 -23.95 8.57
CA LYS A 354 20.85 -24.88 8.14
C LYS A 354 19.77 -24.18 7.32
N TRP A 355 19.28 -23.04 7.79
CA TRP A 355 18.30 -22.26 7.03
C TRP A 355 18.84 -21.74 5.70
N GLN A 356 20.10 -21.29 5.66
CA GLN A 356 20.74 -20.87 4.42
C GLN A 356 20.85 -22.03 3.41
N ILE A 357 21.21 -23.22 3.86
CA ILE A 357 21.26 -24.44 3.03
C ILE A 357 19.86 -24.75 2.49
N GLN A 358 18.85 -24.84 3.36
CA GLN A 358 17.49 -25.13 2.92
C GLN A 358 16.96 -24.09 1.91
N LEU A 359 17.19 -22.79 2.15
CA LEU A 359 16.79 -21.76 1.18
C LEU A 359 17.51 -21.94 -0.16
N ASN A 360 18.80 -22.29 -0.15
CA ASN A 360 19.57 -22.53 -1.37
C ASN A 360 19.09 -23.78 -2.12
N ASP A 361 18.79 -24.87 -1.41
CA ASP A 361 18.33 -26.14 -1.99
C ASP A 361 16.98 -25.99 -2.72
N TYR A 362 16.14 -25.07 -2.24
CA TYR A 362 14.87 -24.70 -2.88
C TYR A 362 14.98 -23.48 -3.81
N GLU A 363 16.21 -23.04 -4.13
CA GLU A 363 16.50 -21.87 -5.00
C GLU A 363 15.82 -20.56 -4.56
N ILE A 364 15.61 -20.41 -3.25
CA ILE A 364 14.93 -19.26 -2.66
C ILE A 364 15.89 -18.11 -2.41
N VAL A 365 15.65 -17.00 -3.11
CA VAL A 365 16.32 -15.71 -2.84
C VAL A 365 15.50 -14.88 -1.86
N GLN A 366 16.09 -14.59 -0.69
CA GLN A 366 15.44 -13.75 0.32
C GLN A 366 15.29 -12.30 -0.18
N PRO A 367 14.19 -11.61 0.16
CA PRO A 367 13.96 -10.21 -0.23
C PRO A 367 14.95 -9.23 0.42
N PHE A 368 15.58 -9.64 1.52
CA PHE A 368 16.70 -8.95 2.17
C PHE A 368 17.55 -9.95 2.95
N ASN A 369 18.76 -9.54 3.32
CA ASN A 369 19.68 -10.38 4.09
C ASN A 369 19.18 -10.55 5.53
N GLN A 370 18.32 -11.53 5.76
CA GLN A 370 17.78 -11.86 7.08
C GLN A 370 18.76 -12.71 7.89
N LEU A 371 19.42 -13.67 7.24
CA LEU A 371 20.22 -14.72 7.87
C LEU A 371 21.72 -14.42 7.85
N SER A 372 22.13 -13.21 8.24
CA SER A 372 23.54 -12.86 8.26
C SER A 372 24.31 -13.64 9.34
N THR A 373 25.43 -14.27 8.97
CA THR A 373 26.35 -14.93 9.91
C THR A 373 27.32 -13.97 10.59
N LYS A 374 27.32 -12.69 10.21
CA LYS A 374 28.19 -11.67 10.78
C LYS A 374 27.67 -11.22 12.13
N THR A 375 28.59 -11.04 13.06
CA THR A 375 28.37 -10.42 14.36
C THR A 375 28.16 -8.91 14.22
N LYS A 376 27.52 -8.29 15.23
CA LYS A 376 27.36 -6.82 15.32
C LYS A 376 28.69 -6.08 15.13
N LYS A 377 29.76 -6.56 15.76
CA LYS A 377 31.11 -5.96 15.66
C LYS A 377 31.65 -5.98 14.22
N GLU A 378 31.43 -7.05 13.48
CA GLU A 378 31.85 -7.15 12.07
C GLU A 378 31.00 -6.27 11.15
N LEU A 379 29.70 -6.11 11.44
CA LEU A 379 28.82 -5.21 10.69
C LEU A 379 29.25 -3.75 10.86
N ILE A 380 29.55 -3.32 12.08
CA ILE A 380 30.05 -1.97 12.37
C ILE A 380 31.33 -1.68 11.56
N LYS A 381 32.28 -2.61 11.52
CA LYS A 381 33.54 -2.45 10.77
C LYS A 381 33.34 -2.30 9.26
N LYS A 382 32.20 -2.72 8.71
CA LYS A 382 31.88 -2.61 7.28
C LYS A 382 31.21 -1.28 6.92
N ILE A 383 30.81 -0.49 7.91
CA ILE A 383 30.21 0.81 7.66
C ILE A 383 31.34 1.84 7.58
N PRO A 384 31.51 2.53 6.44
CA PRO A 384 32.54 3.54 6.33
C PRO A 384 32.18 4.77 7.17
N SER A 385 33.19 5.47 7.69
CA SER A 385 33.03 6.74 8.38
C SER A 385 32.81 7.92 7.43
N VAL A 386 33.11 7.73 6.13
CA VAL A 386 32.95 8.72 5.07
C VAL A 386 32.15 8.09 3.94
N VAL A 387 31.11 8.79 3.46
CA VAL A 387 30.27 8.35 2.34
C VAL A 387 30.04 9.52 1.39
N THR A 388 29.59 9.24 0.17
CA THR A 388 29.15 10.32 -0.72
C THR A 388 27.78 10.87 -0.32
N VAL A 389 27.53 12.13 -0.63
CA VAL A 389 26.21 12.78 -0.48
C VAL A 389 25.12 11.99 -1.24
N ARG A 390 25.44 11.41 -2.41
CA ARG A 390 24.53 10.53 -3.15
C ARG A 390 24.17 9.28 -2.35
N THR A 391 25.16 8.61 -1.75
CA THR A 391 24.94 7.37 -0.98
C THR A 391 24.01 7.63 0.20
N ILE A 392 24.26 8.68 0.99
CA ILE A 392 23.44 8.97 2.18
C ILE A 392 22.02 9.46 1.81
N ARG A 393 21.87 10.30 0.77
CA ARG A 393 20.54 10.70 0.27
C ARG A 393 19.77 9.50 -0.30
N GLY A 394 20.48 8.58 -0.97
CA GLY A 394 19.93 7.32 -1.48
C GLY A 394 19.43 6.41 -0.36
N LEU A 395 20.24 6.23 0.69
CA LEU A 395 19.86 5.50 1.90
C LEU A 395 18.61 6.12 2.54
N ALA A 396 18.63 7.43 2.79
CA ALA A 396 17.51 8.14 3.42
C ALA A 396 16.21 7.99 2.63
N SER A 397 16.27 8.06 1.30
CA SER A 397 15.12 7.81 0.43
C SER A 397 14.63 6.35 0.51
N LYS A 398 15.55 5.39 0.53
CA LYS A 398 15.22 3.96 0.56
C LYS A 398 14.59 3.55 1.90
N LEU A 399 15.21 3.96 3.00
CA LEU A 399 14.77 3.72 4.37
C LEU A 399 13.87 4.85 4.91
N CYS A 400 13.23 5.65 4.04
CA CYS A 400 12.26 6.67 4.43
C CYS A 400 12.67 7.50 5.67
N LEU A 401 13.97 7.81 5.81
CA LEU A 401 14.50 8.48 6.98
C LEU A 401 14.02 9.93 6.97
N GLU A 402 13.63 10.42 8.14
CA GLU A 402 13.34 11.83 8.30
C GLU A 402 14.66 12.61 8.32
N THR A 403 14.62 13.83 7.79
CA THR A 403 15.80 14.69 7.66
C THR A 403 15.86 15.66 8.82
N GLU A 404 17.02 15.75 9.45
CA GLU A 404 17.34 16.75 10.46
C GLU A 404 17.93 17.98 9.77
N TYR A 405 17.11 19.03 9.66
CA TYR A 405 17.49 20.30 9.05
C TYR A 405 18.15 21.20 10.08
N GLY A 406 19.26 21.80 9.67
CA GLY A 406 19.94 22.86 10.36
C GLY A 406 19.58 24.24 9.84
N ASP A 407 20.18 25.25 10.49
CA ASP A 407 20.17 26.62 9.99
C ASP A 407 20.97 26.74 8.68
N GLY A 408 20.67 27.78 7.89
CA GLY A 408 21.43 28.09 6.67
C GLY A 408 21.31 27.07 5.53
N GLY A 409 20.33 26.17 5.57
CA GLY A 409 20.12 25.18 4.50
C GLY A 409 21.04 23.96 4.57
N PHE A 410 21.59 23.67 5.76
CA PHE A 410 22.35 22.45 6.02
C PHE A 410 21.45 21.31 6.50
N ILE A 411 21.86 20.09 6.20
CA ILE A 411 21.29 18.85 6.74
C ILE A 411 22.34 18.24 7.66
N TYR A 412 22.03 18.16 8.96
CA TYR A 412 22.95 17.62 9.99
C TYR A 412 22.78 16.14 10.25
N GLY A 413 21.72 15.54 9.71
CA GLY A 413 21.48 14.13 9.95
C GLY A 413 20.23 13.60 9.27
N TYR A 414 20.11 12.28 9.37
CA TYR A 414 18.90 11.55 9.06
C TYR A 414 18.56 10.67 10.25
N TYR A 415 17.28 10.48 10.52
CA TYR A 415 16.85 9.61 11.60
C TYR A 415 15.67 8.73 11.20
N LEU A 416 15.63 7.56 11.82
CA LEU A 416 14.49 6.67 11.85
C LEU A 416 13.96 6.67 13.28
N PHE A 417 12.66 6.92 13.42
CA PHE A 417 11.95 6.70 14.67
C PHE A 417 11.02 5.49 14.51
N ASP A 418 11.27 4.46 15.30
CA ASP A 418 10.38 3.31 15.43
C ASP A 418 9.28 3.63 16.43
N THR A 419 8.04 3.72 15.95
CA THR A 419 6.88 3.95 16.80
C THR A 419 6.45 2.72 17.60
N TYR A 420 6.97 1.54 17.29
CA TYR A 420 6.59 0.29 17.95
C TYR A 420 7.34 0.10 19.27
N ASN A 421 8.67 0.22 19.29
CA ASN A 421 9.48 0.16 20.51
C ASN A 421 9.95 1.53 21.03
N GLU A 422 9.56 2.62 20.37
CA GLU A 422 10.05 3.98 20.66
C GLU A 422 11.58 4.14 20.54
N ALA A 423 12.18 3.35 19.65
CA ALA A 423 13.61 3.33 19.38
C ALA A 423 14.02 4.32 18.28
N TYR A 424 15.25 4.83 18.36
CA TYR A 424 15.81 5.77 17.40
C TYR A 424 17.11 5.25 16.81
N LEU A 425 17.23 5.39 15.50
CA LEU A 425 18.50 5.35 14.76
C LEU A 425 18.76 6.75 14.20
N GLU A 426 19.93 7.28 14.48
CA GLU A 426 20.42 8.55 13.95
C GLU A 426 21.69 8.34 13.14
N ILE A 427 21.74 8.96 11.97
CA ILE A 427 22.92 9.06 11.13
C ILE A 427 23.28 10.54 11.06
N ILE A 428 24.17 10.94 11.95
CA ILE A 428 24.68 12.31 12.06
C ILE A 428 25.67 12.53 10.93
N THR A 429 25.61 13.67 10.27
CA THR A 429 26.53 14.08 9.21
C THR A 429 27.35 15.28 9.67
N SER A 430 28.51 15.52 9.05
CA SER A 430 29.27 16.77 9.27
C SER A 430 28.64 18.03 8.66
N GLY A 431 27.35 17.97 8.26
CA GLY A 431 26.62 19.05 7.60
C GLY A 431 26.66 18.94 6.08
N ILE A 432 25.52 18.63 5.47
CA ILE A 432 25.36 18.59 4.01
C ILE A 432 24.62 19.85 3.56
N PHE A 433 25.27 20.71 2.79
CA PHE A 433 24.58 21.84 2.17
C PHE A 433 23.49 21.34 1.21
N TYR A 434 22.32 21.97 1.17
CA TYR A 434 21.21 21.52 0.32
C TYR A 434 21.62 21.39 -1.17
N GLY A 435 22.47 22.30 -1.65
CA GLY A 435 23.03 22.29 -3.00
C GLY A 435 24.28 21.41 -3.20
N ALA A 436 24.70 20.64 -2.21
CA ALA A 436 25.90 19.80 -2.30
C ALA A 436 25.84 18.83 -3.49
N TYR A 437 26.96 18.73 -4.21
CA TYR A 437 27.18 17.79 -5.29
C TYR A 437 27.13 16.35 -4.78
N ASN A 438 26.77 15.44 -5.67
CA ASN A 438 26.48 14.06 -5.32
C ASN A 438 27.72 13.25 -4.91
N ASP A 439 28.88 13.65 -5.41
CA ASP A 439 30.20 13.06 -5.21
C ASP A 439 30.96 13.65 -4.02
N GLU A 440 30.46 14.72 -3.41
CA GLU A 440 31.03 15.25 -2.17
C GLU A 440 31.02 14.19 -1.06
N GLU A 441 32.16 14.08 -0.38
CA GLU A 441 32.35 13.18 0.75
C GLU A 441 31.88 13.84 2.05
N ILE A 442 31.13 13.08 2.85
CA ILE A 442 30.60 13.53 4.12
C ILE A 442 30.95 12.53 5.22
N ASN A 443 31.40 13.03 6.36
CA ASN A 443 31.61 12.21 7.54
C ASN A 443 30.25 11.84 8.13
N ILE A 444 30.09 10.58 8.52
CA ILE A 444 28.89 10.07 9.19
C ILE A 444 29.22 9.45 10.55
N LYS A 445 28.28 9.58 11.48
CA LYS A 445 28.31 8.90 12.77
C LYS A 445 26.94 8.29 13.05
N ILE A 446 26.92 7.03 13.45
CA ILE A 446 25.70 6.32 13.81
C ILE A 446 25.49 6.43 15.32
N ASN A 447 24.28 6.77 15.72
CA ASN A 447 23.85 6.86 17.10
C ASN A 447 22.51 6.17 17.29
N PHE A 448 22.25 5.68 18.51
CA PHE A 448 21.00 5.04 18.89
C PHE A 448 20.47 5.63 20.19
N ARG A 449 19.13 5.69 20.32
CA ARG A 449 18.45 6.04 21.58
C ARG A 449 17.30 5.07 21.80
N ASN A 450 17.12 4.60 23.04
CA ASN A 450 16.08 3.62 23.41
C ASN A 450 16.06 2.36 22.52
N ALA A 451 17.20 1.98 21.94
CA ALA A 451 17.30 0.82 21.06
C ALA A 451 17.79 -0.40 21.84
N ASP A 452 17.17 -1.55 21.58
CA ASP A 452 17.64 -2.82 22.11
C ASP A 452 18.69 -3.46 21.18
N GLU A 453 19.25 -4.60 21.61
CA GLU A 453 20.28 -5.30 20.85
C GLU A 453 19.80 -5.73 19.46
N ARG A 454 18.52 -6.09 19.34
CA ARG A 454 17.89 -6.50 18.08
C ARG A 454 17.84 -5.35 17.09
N PHE A 455 17.32 -4.22 17.52
CA PHE A 455 17.18 -3.02 16.72
C PHE A 455 18.55 -2.53 16.24
N GLU A 456 19.53 -2.45 17.14
CA GLU A 456 20.90 -2.07 16.79
C GLU A 456 21.53 -3.05 15.79
N TYR A 457 21.40 -4.37 16.02
CA TYR A 457 21.94 -5.38 15.10
C TYR A 457 21.35 -5.25 13.70
N GLY A 458 20.02 -5.19 13.62
CA GLY A 458 19.33 -5.08 12.34
C GLY A 458 19.68 -3.77 11.63
N ALA A 459 19.84 -2.67 12.38
CA ALA A 459 20.17 -1.37 11.82
C ALA A 459 21.58 -1.42 11.21
N TYR A 460 22.56 -1.94 11.95
CA TYR A 460 23.90 -2.14 11.41
C TYR A 460 23.92 -3.11 10.22
N LEU A 461 23.09 -4.16 10.22
CA LEU A 461 23.00 -5.08 9.10
C LEU A 461 22.52 -4.36 7.83
N ILE A 462 21.44 -3.60 7.94
CA ILE A 462 20.87 -2.80 6.86
C ILE A 462 21.86 -1.73 6.38
N LEU A 463 22.44 -0.95 7.30
CA LEU A 463 23.39 0.12 6.98
C LEU A 463 24.64 -0.43 6.29
N SER A 464 25.19 -1.55 6.77
CA SER A 464 26.36 -2.19 6.18
C SER A 464 26.12 -2.70 4.75
N ASN A 465 24.86 -2.88 4.34
CA ASN A 465 24.52 -3.28 2.97
C ASN A 465 24.37 -2.07 2.04
N TYR A 466 23.95 -0.91 2.56
CA TYR A 466 23.58 0.27 1.76
C TYR A 466 24.61 1.39 1.76
N LEU A 467 25.48 1.48 2.77
CA LEU A 467 26.51 2.51 2.89
C LEU A 467 27.86 2.09 2.28
N LYS A 468 27.89 1.03 1.46
CA LYS A 468 29.12 0.55 0.82
C LYS A 468 29.60 1.46 -0.30
#